data_AF-A0A6B2GG75-F1
#
_entry.id   AF-A0A6B2GG75-F1
#
_cell.length_a   1.000
_cell.length_b   1.000
_cell.length_c   1.000
_cell.angle_alpha   90.00
_cell.angle_beta   90.00
_cell.angle_gamma   90.00
#
_symmetry.space_group_name_H-M   'P 1'
#
loop_
_entity.id
_entity.type
_entity.pdbx_description
1 polymer ?
#
loop_
_entity_poly.entity_id
_entity_poly.type
_entity_poly.pdbx_seq_one_letter_code
_entity_poly.pdbx_strand_id
1 'polypeptide(L)'
;VKIILPSKRAIIFLKQELLNLIDKSAFLPQFFSIEAFTQNLTDLKLLDAIHLQFELFEVYKTIIPLKNQDSFEKFIEWAPIVLQDFNDLDSYLADADKLLNNLSALKRLENWFPNQEPTDLSINYLKFFETLNLLYKKFYQKLIDKQQAYQGLIYREAVNNLSIYINNFNGKLLFAGFNALNKAEEIIIQELLAHEKAELFWDIDQTFINANHPASKFINHYKSTWSYYQQKPFNWISSEFENLKSISIIGASKQVAQLKIAGELIDEIAKTSPKLNTTALVLGDERLLNVALESLPKSVENVNITMGYALQNTPLASLFINLFKANLTALKFEKSNAFYYKDFEAIWNHPYILKSLPKQKNDIISFIKKNNFDFVDYHNFVLTKLIDASNIDFIFENTGNNLIPFIENCIKLINILKLDSSFSELEKEQLYRFYNLFLELD
;
A
#
# COMPACT_ATOMS: atom_id res chain seq x y z
N VAL A 1 -2.96 26.58 -17.91
CA VAL A 1 -1.92 25.53 -17.94
C VAL A 1 -2.22 24.52 -16.85
N LYS A 2 -2.11 23.22 -17.13
CA LYS A 2 -2.20 22.16 -16.12
C LYS A 2 -0.86 21.41 -16.10
N ILE A 3 -0.34 21.12 -14.92
CA ILE A 3 0.92 20.40 -14.72
C ILE A 3 0.62 19.00 -14.22
N ILE A 4 1.16 17.99 -14.89
CA ILE A 4 0.95 16.58 -14.59
C ILE A 4 2.29 15.99 -14.17
N LEU A 5 2.30 15.36 -13.00
CA LEU A 5 3.48 14.79 -12.37
C LEU A 5 3.27 13.31 -12.05
N PRO A 6 4.34 12.52 -11.82
CA PRO A 6 4.22 11.09 -11.61
C PRO A 6 3.55 10.75 -10.26
N SER A 7 3.63 11.65 -9.28
CA SER A 7 3.10 11.40 -7.94
C SER A 7 2.58 12.67 -7.26
N LYS A 8 1.69 12.48 -6.28
CA LYS A 8 1.22 13.56 -5.39
C LYS A 8 2.38 14.20 -4.61
N ARG A 9 3.42 13.43 -4.28
CA ARG A 9 4.62 13.92 -3.60
C ARG A 9 5.39 14.91 -4.48
N ALA A 10 5.60 14.58 -5.77
CA ALA A 10 6.24 15.49 -6.71
C ALA A 10 5.48 16.82 -6.84
N ILE A 11 4.14 16.80 -6.79
CA ILE A 11 3.31 18.01 -6.79
C ILE A 11 3.62 18.91 -5.59
N ILE A 12 3.75 18.32 -4.39
CA ILE A 12 4.04 19.09 -3.18
C ILE A 12 5.39 19.80 -3.30
N PHE A 13 6.44 19.09 -3.73
CA PHE A 13 7.77 19.69 -3.91
C PHE A 13 7.78 20.78 -4.97
N LEU A 14 7.19 20.52 -6.15
CA LEU A 14 7.17 21.53 -7.21
C LEU A 14 6.40 22.79 -6.77
N LYS A 15 5.31 22.63 -6.01
CA LYS A 15 4.59 23.78 -5.43
C LYS A 15 5.46 24.57 -4.46
N GLN A 16 6.23 23.90 -3.61
CA GLN A 16 7.14 24.57 -2.67
C GLN A 16 8.21 25.37 -3.41
N GLU A 17 8.85 24.77 -4.42
CA GLU A 17 9.86 25.47 -5.23
C GLU A 17 9.26 26.65 -6.01
N LEU A 18 8.05 26.50 -6.56
CA LEU A 18 7.36 27.61 -7.22
C LEU A 18 7.03 28.74 -6.25
N LEU A 19 6.61 28.45 -5.03
CA LEU A 19 6.35 29.48 -4.02
C LEU A 19 7.60 30.28 -3.67
N ASN A 20 8.79 29.65 -3.68
CA ASN A 20 10.06 30.34 -3.44
C ASN A 20 10.46 31.30 -4.57
N LEU A 21 9.92 31.11 -5.78
CA LEU A 21 10.19 31.94 -6.96
C LEU A 21 9.15 33.05 -7.17
N ILE A 22 8.05 33.03 -6.40
CA ILE A 22 6.93 33.95 -6.57
C ILE A 22 7.06 35.09 -5.54
N ASP A 23 7.45 36.27 -6.01
CA ASP A 23 7.61 37.45 -5.16
C ASP A 23 6.29 38.19 -4.84
N LYS A 24 5.20 37.86 -5.55
CA LYS A 24 3.90 38.54 -5.46
C LYS A 24 2.76 37.54 -5.39
N SER A 25 1.65 37.90 -4.75
CA SER A 25 0.45 37.05 -4.73
C SER A 25 0.03 36.67 -6.17
N ALA A 26 0.01 35.37 -6.44
CA ALA A 26 -0.32 34.82 -7.75
C ALA A 26 -1.13 33.54 -7.59
N PHE A 27 -1.94 33.20 -8.60
CA PHE A 27 -2.61 31.92 -8.67
C PHE A 27 -1.67 30.87 -9.26
N LEU A 28 -1.45 29.80 -8.51
CA LEU A 28 -0.72 28.64 -9.02
C LEU A 28 -1.53 27.92 -10.12
N PRO A 29 -0.87 27.27 -11.09
CA PRO A 29 -1.54 26.42 -12.06
C PRO A 29 -2.22 25.23 -11.38
N GLN A 30 -3.08 24.53 -12.11
CA GLN A 30 -3.64 23.27 -11.62
C GLN A 30 -2.58 22.17 -11.71
N PHE A 31 -2.49 21.34 -10.68
CA PHE A 31 -1.56 20.21 -10.62
C PHE A 31 -2.34 18.91 -10.47
N PHE A 32 -1.90 17.88 -11.19
CA PHE A 32 -2.45 16.54 -11.12
C PHE A 32 -1.33 15.52 -11.00
N SER A 33 -1.56 14.43 -10.27
CA SER A 33 -0.78 13.21 -10.51
C SER A 33 -1.25 12.61 -11.83
N ILE A 34 -0.46 11.73 -12.44
CA ILE A 34 -0.89 11.00 -13.63
C ILE A 34 -2.19 10.23 -13.37
N GLU A 35 -2.30 9.56 -12.22
CA GLU A 35 -3.51 8.86 -11.78
C GLU A 35 -4.74 9.79 -11.69
N ALA A 36 -4.58 10.96 -11.07
CA ALA A 36 -5.68 11.92 -10.94
C ALA A 36 -6.05 12.55 -12.29
N PHE A 37 -5.07 12.74 -13.17
CA PHE A 37 -5.30 13.22 -14.51
C PHE A 37 -6.09 12.20 -15.34
N THR A 38 -5.69 10.93 -15.32
CA THR A 38 -6.41 9.87 -16.06
C THR A 38 -7.78 9.61 -15.48
N GLN A 39 -7.94 9.70 -14.16
CA GLN A 39 -9.27 9.66 -13.56
C GLN A 39 -10.17 10.78 -14.08
N ASN A 40 -9.67 12.02 -14.24
CA ASN A 40 -10.45 13.13 -14.83
C ASN A 40 -10.79 12.96 -16.32
N LEU A 41 -10.13 12.05 -17.03
CA LEU A 41 -10.50 11.67 -18.39
C LEU A 41 -11.68 10.68 -18.42
N THR A 42 -12.10 10.21 -17.25
CA THR A 42 -13.18 9.25 -17.06
C THR A 42 -14.19 9.78 -16.05
N ASP A 43 -15.40 9.24 -16.05
CA ASP A 43 -16.37 9.48 -14.96
C ASP A 43 -16.36 8.34 -13.93
N LEU A 44 -15.26 7.56 -13.86
CA LEU A 44 -15.17 6.36 -13.04
C LEU A 44 -14.63 6.65 -11.64
N LYS A 45 -15.27 6.03 -10.64
CA LYS A 45 -14.83 6.08 -9.25
C LYS A 45 -13.80 4.98 -8.98
N LEU A 46 -12.60 5.38 -8.55
CA LEU A 46 -11.59 4.45 -8.05
C LEU A 46 -12.08 3.74 -6.77
N LEU A 47 -12.02 2.40 -6.75
CA LEU A 47 -12.28 1.57 -5.57
C LEU A 47 -10.98 1.19 -4.87
N ASP A 48 -11.02 1.03 -3.55
CA ASP A 48 -9.93 0.45 -2.78
C ASP A 48 -9.85 -1.08 -2.93
N ALA A 49 -8.72 -1.64 -2.48
CA ALA A 49 -8.41 -3.05 -2.64
C ALA A 49 -9.41 -3.99 -1.94
N ILE A 50 -10.03 -3.57 -0.83
CA ILE A 50 -10.97 -4.39 -0.08
C ILE A 50 -12.29 -4.47 -0.85
N HIS A 51 -12.83 -3.34 -1.26
CA HIS A 51 -14.05 -3.30 -2.06
C HIS A 51 -13.88 -4.04 -3.39
N LEU A 52 -12.72 -3.92 -4.05
CA LEU A 52 -12.43 -4.68 -5.27
C LEU A 52 -12.48 -6.20 -5.05
N GLN A 53 -11.97 -6.70 -3.92
CA GLN A 53 -12.04 -8.12 -3.59
C GLN A 53 -13.48 -8.60 -3.40
N PHE A 54 -14.32 -7.82 -2.69
CA PHE A 54 -15.74 -8.15 -2.56
C PHE A 54 -16.47 -8.11 -3.90
N GLU A 55 -16.24 -7.08 -4.72
CA GLU A 55 -16.86 -6.97 -6.04
C GLU A 55 -16.47 -8.14 -6.94
N LEU A 56 -15.20 -8.56 -6.90
CA LEU A 56 -14.69 -9.72 -7.64
C LEU A 56 -15.26 -11.02 -7.10
N PHE A 57 -15.37 -11.18 -5.78
CA PHE A 57 -15.94 -12.38 -5.15
C PHE A 57 -17.41 -12.60 -5.56
N GLU A 58 -18.19 -11.53 -5.59
CA GLU A 58 -19.57 -11.59 -6.10
C GLU A 58 -19.61 -12.07 -7.56
N VAL A 59 -18.71 -11.58 -8.42
CA VAL A 59 -18.62 -12.07 -9.82
C VAL A 59 -18.20 -13.53 -9.87
N TYR A 60 -17.20 -13.92 -9.09
CA TYR A 60 -16.70 -15.28 -8.98
C TYR A 60 -17.83 -16.27 -8.65
N LYS A 61 -18.68 -15.93 -7.66
CA LYS A 61 -19.86 -16.75 -7.29
C LYS A 61 -20.87 -16.92 -8.42
N THR A 62 -20.96 -15.97 -9.36
CA THR A 62 -21.85 -16.10 -10.54
C THR A 62 -21.30 -17.02 -11.63
N ILE A 63 -19.99 -17.31 -11.60
CA ILE A 63 -19.30 -18.08 -12.64
C ILE A 63 -19.08 -19.52 -12.17
N ILE A 64 -18.65 -19.68 -10.93
CA ILE A 64 -18.29 -21.00 -10.39
C ILE A 64 -19.52 -21.67 -9.79
N PRO A 65 -19.81 -22.94 -10.12
CA PRO A 65 -20.92 -23.68 -9.50
C PRO A 65 -20.74 -23.80 -7.98
N LEU A 66 -21.84 -23.71 -7.21
CA LEU A 66 -21.85 -23.77 -5.74
C LEU A 66 -20.95 -24.86 -5.13
N LYS A 67 -20.97 -26.06 -5.70
CA LYS A 67 -20.14 -27.20 -5.23
C LYS A 67 -18.62 -26.99 -5.34
N ASN A 68 -18.18 -26.04 -6.16
CA ASN A 68 -16.79 -25.73 -6.45
C ASN A 68 -16.41 -24.30 -6.02
N GLN A 69 -17.32 -23.56 -5.38
CA GLN A 69 -17.03 -22.22 -4.88
C GLN A 69 -16.15 -22.33 -3.64
N ASP A 70 -15.04 -21.60 -3.67
CA ASP A 70 -14.23 -21.38 -2.49
C ASP A 70 -14.99 -20.51 -1.47
N SER A 71 -14.70 -20.73 -0.19
CA SER A 71 -15.12 -19.79 0.84
C SER A 71 -14.40 -18.46 0.64
N PHE A 72 -14.95 -17.39 1.22
CA PHE A 72 -14.33 -16.07 1.08
C PHE A 72 -12.90 -16.05 1.62
N GLU A 73 -12.63 -16.77 2.71
CA GLU A 73 -11.30 -16.86 3.33
C GLU A 73 -10.25 -17.44 2.36
N LYS A 74 -10.61 -18.48 1.61
CA LYS A 74 -9.72 -19.05 0.58
C LYS A 74 -9.60 -18.13 -0.63
N PHE A 75 -10.68 -17.45 -0.99
CA PHE A 75 -10.71 -16.54 -2.13
C PHE A 75 -9.75 -15.36 -1.95
N ILE A 76 -9.73 -14.73 -0.77
CA ILE A 76 -8.87 -13.56 -0.50
C ILE A 76 -7.38 -13.88 -0.47
N GLU A 77 -6.98 -15.15 -0.36
CA GLU A 77 -5.57 -15.56 -0.45
C GLU A 77 -5.00 -15.34 -1.86
N TRP A 78 -5.81 -15.53 -2.91
CA TRP A 78 -5.35 -15.43 -4.31
C TRP A 78 -5.95 -14.24 -5.06
N ALA A 79 -7.10 -13.70 -4.64
CA ALA A 79 -7.78 -12.59 -5.31
C ALA A 79 -6.90 -11.34 -5.52
N PRO A 80 -6.03 -10.93 -4.56
CA PRO A 80 -5.14 -9.79 -4.78
C PRO A 80 -4.19 -9.96 -5.96
N ILE A 81 -3.71 -11.19 -6.20
CA ILE A 81 -2.82 -11.50 -7.34
C ILE A 81 -3.58 -11.31 -8.65
N VAL A 82 -4.79 -11.86 -8.73
CA VAL A 82 -5.64 -11.72 -9.93
C VAL A 82 -6.04 -10.27 -10.19
N LEU A 83 -6.36 -9.51 -9.15
CA LEU A 83 -6.65 -8.08 -9.28
C LEU A 83 -5.43 -7.31 -9.80
N GLN A 84 -4.22 -7.66 -9.35
CA GLN A 84 -2.99 -7.06 -9.87
C GLN A 84 -2.77 -7.44 -11.34
N ASP A 85 -2.98 -8.70 -11.71
CA ASP A 85 -2.87 -9.14 -13.10
C ASP A 85 -3.85 -8.38 -14.00
N PHE A 86 -5.10 -8.17 -13.55
CA PHE A 86 -6.10 -7.39 -14.28
C PHE A 86 -5.71 -5.90 -14.37
N ASN A 87 -5.17 -5.35 -13.29
CA ASN A 87 -4.66 -3.98 -13.26
C ASN A 87 -3.54 -3.79 -14.31
N ASP A 88 -2.60 -4.73 -14.37
CA ASP A 88 -1.47 -4.67 -15.30
C ASP A 88 -1.94 -4.88 -16.75
N LEU A 89 -2.83 -5.84 -16.97
CA LEU A 89 -3.46 -6.09 -18.27
C LEU A 89 -4.06 -4.80 -18.83
N ASP A 90 -4.79 -4.05 -18.01
CA ASP A 90 -5.46 -2.83 -18.44
C ASP A 90 -4.52 -1.63 -18.53
N SER A 91 -3.59 -1.47 -17.59
CA SER A 91 -2.60 -0.39 -17.63
C SER A 91 -1.70 -0.47 -18.87
N TYR A 92 -1.44 -1.69 -19.34
CA TYR A 92 -0.67 -1.95 -20.56
C TYR A 92 -1.54 -2.14 -21.81
N LEU A 93 -2.87 -1.98 -21.70
CA LEU A 93 -3.83 -2.16 -22.79
C LEU A 93 -3.67 -3.49 -23.53
N ALA A 94 -3.30 -4.54 -22.81
CA ALA A 94 -3.10 -5.86 -23.39
C ALA A 94 -4.43 -6.43 -23.89
N ASP A 95 -4.33 -7.29 -24.91
CA ASP A 95 -5.44 -8.11 -25.39
C ASP A 95 -5.70 -9.22 -24.36
N ALA A 96 -6.73 -9.01 -23.53
CA ALA A 96 -7.08 -9.91 -22.44
C ALA A 96 -7.41 -11.32 -22.93
N ASP A 97 -8.16 -11.41 -24.03
CA ASP A 97 -8.56 -12.68 -24.61
C ASP A 97 -7.33 -13.48 -25.04
N LYS A 98 -6.44 -12.86 -25.79
CA LYS A 98 -5.23 -13.53 -26.26
C LYS A 98 -4.33 -13.93 -25.10
N LEU A 99 -4.08 -13.04 -24.14
CA LEU A 99 -3.15 -13.28 -23.04
C LEU A 99 -3.69 -14.37 -22.09
N LEU A 100 -4.92 -14.24 -21.62
CA LEU A 100 -5.50 -15.17 -20.64
C LEU A 100 -5.80 -16.53 -21.25
N ASN A 101 -6.23 -16.60 -22.52
CA ASN A 101 -6.40 -17.89 -23.21
C ASN A 101 -5.05 -18.59 -23.46
N ASN A 102 -4.00 -17.84 -23.80
CA ASN A 102 -2.65 -18.39 -23.94
C ASN A 102 -2.13 -18.90 -22.58
N LEU A 103 -2.34 -18.14 -21.50
CA LEU A 103 -1.99 -18.56 -20.15
C LEU A 103 -2.70 -19.86 -19.77
N SER A 104 -4.00 -19.95 -20.02
CA SER A 104 -4.78 -21.18 -19.82
C SER A 104 -4.21 -22.36 -20.62
N ALA A 105 -3.88 -22.16 -21.90
CA ALA A 105 -3.26 -23.17 -22.75
C ALA A 105 -1.88 -23.62 -22.22
N LEU A 106 -1.04 -22.68 -21.77
CA LEU A 106 0.26 -22.99 -21.15
C LEU A 106 0.08 -23.81 -19.87
N LYS A 107 -0.85 -23.43 -18.99
CA LYS A 107 -1.15 -24.18 -17.76
C LYS A 107 -1.67 -25.58 -18.04
N ARG A 108 -2.45 -25.77 -19.11
CA ARG A 108 -2.85 -27.10 -19.58
C ARG A 108 -1.65 -27.96 -20.01
N LEU A 109 -0.69 -27.38 -20.73
CA LEU A 109 0.53 -28.08 -21.14
C LEU A 109 1.42 -28.44 -19.94
N GLU A 110 1.60 -27.52 -18.99
CA GLU A 110 2.38 -27.76 -17.76
C GLU A 110 1.78 -28.87 -16.90
N ASN A 111 0.45 -28.99 -16.87
CA ASN A 111 -0.28 -30.01 -16.10
C ASN A 111 -0.68 -31.23 -16.94
N TRP A 112 -0.07 -31.42 -18.11
CA TRP A 112 -0.31 -32.60 -18.93
C TRP A 112 0.49 -33.79 -18.38
N PHE A 113 -0.21 -34.71 -17.72
CA PHE A 113 0.35 -36.00 -17.31
C PHE A 113 -0.22 -37.14 -18.17
N PRO A 114 0.44 -37.54 -19.27
CA PRO A 114 -0.13 -38.52 -20.21
C PRO A 114 -0.33 -39.92 -19.61
N ASN A 115 0.35 -40.23 -18.51
CA ASN A 115 0.34 -41.56 -17.87
C ASN A 115 -0.06 -41.52 -16.38
N GLN A 116 -0.70 -40.44 -15.92
CA GLN A 116 -1.19 -40.34 -14.54
C GLN A 116 -2.61 -39.79 -14.54
N GLU A 117 -3.48 -40.35 -13.71
CA GLU A 117 -4.79 -39.75 -13.49
C GLU A 117 -4.62 -38.39 -12.79
N PRO A 118 -5.20 -37.31 -13.32
CA PRO A 118 -5.11 -36.00 -12.71
C PRO A 118 -5.82 -35.99 -11.35
N THR A 119 -5.20 -35.37 -10.35
CA THR A 119 -5.81 -35.21 -9.04
C THR A 119 -6.93 -34.17 -9.10
N ASP A 120 -7.89 -34.23 -8.18
CA ASP A 120 -8.95 -33.20 -8.08
C ASP A 120 -8.36 -31.78 -7.95
N LEU A 121 -7.21 -31.65 -7.28
CA LEU A 121 -6.47 -30.40 -7.18
C LEU A 121 -5.98 -29.89 -8.53
N SER A 122 -5.37 -30.74 -9.36
CA SER A 122 -4.89 -30.31 -10.67
C SER A 122 -6.04 -29.99 -11.64
N ILE A 123 -7.16 -30.72 -11.54
CA ILE A 123 -8.38 -30.44 -12.31
C ILE A 123 -8.96 -29.08 -11.92
N ASN A 124 -9.07 -28.79 -10.62
CA ASN A 124 -9.61 -27.52 -10.15
C ASN A 124 -8.69 -26.34 -10.48
N TYR A 125 -7.37 -26.54 -10.39
CA TYR A 125 -6.37 -25.57 -10.83
C TYR A 125 -6.53 -25.22 -12.32
N LEU A 126 -6.66 -26.21 -13.20
CA LEU A 126 -6.88 -25.98 -14.63
C LEU A 126 -8.20 -25.26 -14.91
N LYS A 127 -9.28 -25.69 -14.26
CA LYS A 127 -10.60 -25.03 -14.39
C LYS A 127 -10.54 -23.56 -13.99
N PHE A 128 -9.80 -23.22 -12.94
CA PHE A 128 -9.61 -21.83 -12.55
C PHE A 128 -9.02 -20.99 -13.70
N PHE A 129 -7.91 -21.43 -14.30
CA PHE A 129 -7.29 -20.71 -15.43
C PHE A 129 -8.17 -20.64 -16.67
N GLU A 130 -8.99 -21.67 -16.92
CA GLU A 130 -9.99 -21.65 -18.00
C GLU A 130 -11.10 -20.62 -17.76
N THR A 131 -11.47 -20.40 -16.50
CA THR A 131 -12.49 -19.41 -16.12
C THR A 131 -11.95 -17.99 -15.96
N LEU A 132 -10.63 -17.80 -15.91
CA LEU A 132 -10.00 -16.52 -15.59
C LEU A 132 -10.36 -15.40 -16.60
N ASN A 133 -10.40 -15.72 -17.89
CA ASN A 133 -10.82 -14.77 -18.93
C ASN A 133 -12.29 -14.37 -18.78
N LEU A 134 -13.17 -15.33 -18.48
CA LEU A 134 -14.58 -15.04 -18.23
C LEU A 134 -14.76 -14.20 -16.96
N LEU A 135 -13.98 -14.49 -15.91
CA LEU A 135 -13.95 -13.73 -14.67
C LEU A 135 -13.55 -12.27 -14.93
N TYR A 136 -12.46 -12.05 -15.66
CA TYR A 136 -12.02 -10.71 -16.08
C TYR A 136 -13.14 -9.95 -16.81
N LYS A 137 -13.73 -10.55 -17.85
CA LYS A 137 -14.77 -9.89 -18.67
C LYS A 137 -16.00 -9.51 -17.86
N LYS A 138 -16.49 -10.42 -17.01
CA LYS A 138 -17.65 -10.12 -16.15
C LYS A 138 -17.32 -9.08 -15.09
N PHE A 139 -16.10 -9.10 -14.55
CA PHE A 139 -15.66 -8.12 -13.57
C PHE A 139 -15.52 -6.73 -14.18
N TYR A 140 -14.87 -6.62 -15.34
CA TYR A 140 -14.83 -5.41 -16.15
C TYR A 140 -16.23 -4.84 -16.37
N GLN A 141 -17.16 -5.65 -16.90
CA GLN A 141 -18.52 -5.18 -17.21
C GLN A 141 -19.25 -4.70 -15.95
N LYS A 142 -19.18 -5.48 -14.86
CA LYS A 142 -19.82 -5.12 -13.60
C LYS A 142 -19.31 -3.79 -13.04
N LEU A 143 -18.01 -3.55 -13.10
CA LEU A 143 -17.40 -2.31 -12.64
C LEU A 143 -17.82 -1.12 -13.50
N ILE A 144 -17.80 -1.26 -14.82
CA ILE A 144 -18.28 -0.22 -15.76
C ILE A 144 -19.75 0.11 -15.51
N ASP A 145 -20.62 -0.90 -15.36
CA ASP A 145 -22.05 -0.70 -15.09
C ASP A 145 -22.29 0.07 -13.78
N LYS A 146 -21.42 -0.12 -12.79
CA LYS A 146 -21.45 0.59 -11.51
C LYS A 146 -20.72 1.95 -11.53
N GLN A 147 -20.13 2.35 -12.66
CA GLN A 147 -19.26 3.53 -12.77
C GLN A 147 -18.08 3.49 -11.77
N GLN A 148 -17.54 2.30 -11.57
CA GLN A 148 -16.45 2.01 -10.64
C GLN A 148 -15.27 1.41 -11.40
N ALA A 149 -14.06 1.52 -10.84
CA ALA A 149 -12.87 0.95 -11.47
C ALA A 149 -11.71 0.75 -10.48
N TYR A 150 -10.80 -0.15 -10.84
CA TYR A 150 -9.41 -0.13 -10.35
C TYR A 150 -8.54 0.74 -11.27
N GLN A 151 -7.33 1.07 -10.84
CA GLN A 151 -6.47 2.05 -11.51
C GLN A 151 -6.15 1.67 -12.97
N GLY A 152 -5.84 0.40 -13.25
CA GLY A 152 -5.62 -0.10 -14.61
C GLY A 152 -6.83 0.09 -15.53
N LEU A 153 -8.03 -0.18 -15.03
CA LEU A 153 -9.27 0.03 -15.78
C LEU A 153 -9.49 1.53 -16.07
N ILE A 154 -9.19 2.41 -15.12
CA ILE A 154 -9.21 3.87 -15.36
C ILE A 154 -8.25 4.23 -16.49
N TYR A 155 -7.03 3.67 -16.52
CA TYR A 155 -6.08 3.91 -17.61
C TYR A 155 -6.62 3.47 -18.97
N ARG A 156 -7.25 2.29 -19.04
CA ARG A 156 -7.89 1.81 -20.27
C ARG A 156 -8.99 2.75 -20.75
N GLU A 157 -9.92 3.11 -19.86
CA GLU A 157 -11.04 3.97 -20.24
C GLU A 157 -10.62 5.42 -20.51
N ALA A 158 -9.55 5.90 -19.87
CA ALA A 158 -8.97 7.20 -20.16
C ALA A 158 -8.46 7.29 -21.60
N VAL A 159 -7.88 6.20 -22.14
CA VAL A 159 -7.46 6.12 -23.54
C VAL A 159 -8.69 6.12 -24.47
N ASN A 160 -9.75 5.38 -24.13
CA ASN A 160 -10.99 5.36 -24.91
C ASN A 160 -11.64 6.75 -25.02
N ASN A 161 -11.62 7.52 -23.93
CA ASN A 161 -12.22 8.86 -23.85
C ASN A 161 -11.28 9.99 -24.31
N LEU A 162 -10.03 9.67 -24.66
CA LEU A 162 -8.98 10.67 -24.91
C LEU A 162 -9.33 11.61 -26.07
N SER A 163 -9.91 11.08 -27.14
CA SER A 163 -10.30 11.87 -28.32
C SER A 163 -11.34 12.95 -27.96
N ILE A 164 -12.33 12.59 -27.14
CA ILE A 164 -13.35 13.50 -26.63
C ILE A 164 -12.70 14.60 -25.79
N TYR A 165 -11.77 14.22 -24.90
CA TYR A 165 -11.04 15.19 -24.09
C TYR A 165 -10.21 16.16 -24.94
N ILE A 166 -9.44 15.68 -25.91
CA ILE A 166 -8.59 16.50 -26.79
C ILE A 166 -9.41 17.57 -27.52
N ASN A 167 -10.59 17.18 -28.03
CA ASN A 167 -11.50 18.07 -28.76
C ASN A 167 -12.10 19.17 -27.88
N ASN A 168 -12.40 18.85 -26.62
CA ASN A 168 -13.03 19.79 -25.68
C ASN A 168 -12.03 20.59 -24.85
N PHE A 169 -10.77 20.13 -24.77
CA PHE A 169 -9.76 20.75 -23.93
C PHE A 169 -9.12 21.98 -24.58
N ASN A 170 -9.30 23.12 -23.90
CA ASN A 170 -8.63 24.38 -24.19
C ASN A 170 -7.54 24.66 -23.15
N GLY A 171 -6.28 24.72 -23.60
CA GLY A 171 -5.14 25.03 -22.76
C GLY A 171 -3.90 24.22 -23.13
N LYS A 172 -2.90 24.27 -22.25
CA LYS A 172 -1.64 23.53 -22.37
C LYS A 172 -1.44 22.63 -21.16
N LEU A 173 -1.02 21.40 -21.42
CA LEU A 173 -0.62 20.41 -20.43
C LEU A 173 0.91 20.33 -20.39
N LEU A 174 1.50 20.31 -19.20
CA LEU A 174 2.94 20.11 -19.00
C LEU A 174 3.14 18.83 -18.21
N PHE A 175 3.77 17.84 -18.82
CA PHE A 175 4.17 16.60 -18.15
C PHE A 175 5.64 16.74 -17.72
N ALA A 176 5.98 16.38 -16.48
CA ALA A 176 7.35 16.49 -16.00
C ALA A 176 7.75 15.34 -15.07
N GLY A 177 9.02 14.92 -15.12
CA GLY A 177 9.62 13.97 -14.17
C GLY A 177 9.24 12.50 -14.39
N PHE A 178 8.74 12.14 -15.57
CA PHE A 178 8.44 10.76 -15.93
C PHE A 178 9.69 10.01 -16.39
N ASN A 179 9.73 8.70 -16.18
CA ASN A 179 10.80 7.83 -16.66
C ASN A 179 10.26 6.58 -17.36
N ALA A 180 9.66 5.65 -16.60
CA ALA A 180 9.02 4.46 -17.15
C ALA A 180 7.50 4.65 -17.13
N LEU A 181 6.90 4.76 -18.32
CA LEU A 181 5.47 4.88 -18.52
C LEU A 181 4.85 3.49 -18.78
N ASN A 182 3.63 3.28 -18.30
CA ASN A 182 2.80 2.18 -18.79
C ASN A 182 2.25 2.49 -20.20
N LYS A 183 1.68 1.48 -20.89
CA LYS A 183 1.27 1.68 -22.28
C LYS A 183 0.14 2.69 -22.45
N ALA A 184 -0.81 2.74 -21.51
CA ALA A 184 -1.88 3.71 -21.56
C ALA A 184 -1.35 5.15 -21.41
N GLU A 185 -0.44 5.39 -20.47
CA GLU A 185 0.23 6.67 -20.28
C GLU A 185 1.01 7.08 -21.53
N GLU A 186 1.76 6.15 -22.15
CA GLU A 186 2.46 6.41 -23.41
C GLU A 186 1.51 6.90 -24.50
N ILE A 187 0.36 6.23 -24.69
CA ILE A 187 -0.62 6.61 -25.72
C ILE A 187 -1.23 7.96 -25.40
N ILE A 188 -1.66 8.17 -24.14
CA ILE A 188 -2.26 9.43 -23.70
C ILE A 188 -1.31 10.61 -23.97
N ILE A 189 -0.06 10.48 -23.55
CA ILE A 189 0.93 11.54 -23.72
C ILE A 189 1.26 11.75 -25.20
N GLN A 190 1.44 10.69 -25.99
CA GLN A 190 1.73 10.79 -27.43
C GLN A 190 0.64 11.50 -28.21
N GLU A 191 -0.63 11.14 -27.99
CA GLU A 191 -1.76 11.77 -28.67
C GLU A 191 -1.89 13.24 -28.30
N LEU A 192 -1.69 13.59 -27.02
CA LEU A 192 -1.71 14.98 -26.57
C LEU A 192 -0.55 15.81 -27.15
N LEU A 193 0.64 15.20 -27.32
CA LEU A 193 1.78 15.82 -27.99
C LEU A 193 1.52 16.02 -29.48
N ALA A 194 0.92 15.03 -30.16
CA ALA A 194 0.60 15.07 -31.58
C ALA A 194 -0.42 16.17 -31.93
N HIS A 195 -1.38 16.43 -31.03
CA HIS A 195 -2.37 17.51 -31.15
C HIS A 195 -1.89 18.86 -30.58
N GLU A 196 -0.60 18.97 -30.26
CA GLU A 196 0.06 20.17 -29.70
C GLU A 196 -0.55 20.68 -28.38
N LYS A 197 -1.35 19.85 -27.70
CA LYS A 197 -1.99 20.15 -26.41
C LYS A 197 -1.03 19.99 -25.22
N ALA A 198 0.07 19.27 -25.40
CA ALA A 198 1.02 18.97 -24.33
C ALA A 198 2.47 19.39 -24.66
N GLU A 199 3.27 19.49 -23.61
CA GLU A 199 4.73 19.46 -23.62
C GLU A 199 5.22 18.50 -22.54
N LEU A 200 6.37 17.87 -22.78
CA LEU A 200 6.96 16.88 -21.88
C LEU A 200 8.40 17.28 -21.54
N PHE A 201 8.70 17.27 -20.24
CA PHE A 201 9.99 17.59 -19.65
C PHE A 201 10.51 16.33 -18.95
N TRP A 202 11.61 15.81 -19.46
CA TRP A 202 12.20 14.59 -18.94
C TRP A 202 13.15 14.88 -17.77
N ASP A 203 13.33 13.90 -16.90
CA ASP A 203 14.42 13.90 -15.91
C ASP A 203 15.44 12.85 -16.35
N ILE A 204 16.35 13.26 -17.25
CA ILE A 204 17.28 12.36 -17.94
C ILE A 204 18.66 13.00 -18.08
N ASP A 205 19.69 12.17 -17.98
CA ASP A 205 21.07 12.59 -18.16
C ASP A 205 21.66 12.05 -19.47
N GLN A 206 22.39 12.91 -20.18
CA GLN A 206 23.05 12.63 -21.44
C GLN A 206 24.00 11.43 -21.38
N THR A 207 24.67 11.22 -20.25
CA THR A 207 25.59 10.09 -20.00
C THR A 207 24.91 8.76 -20.26
N PHE A 208 23.65 8.59 -19.83
CA PHE A 208 22.92 7.34 -19.98
C PHE A 208 22.34 7.14 -21.38
N ILE A 209 21.89 8.22 -22.02
CA ILE A 209 21.30 8.18 -23.36
C ILE A 209 22.35 7.76 -24.39
N ASN A 210 23.57 8.30 -24.28
CA ASN A 210 24.62 8.10 -25.26
C ASN A 210 25.32 6.74 -25.14
N ALA A 211 25.39 6.16 -23.94
CA ALA A 211 26.19 4.98 -23.65
C ALA A 211 25.47 3.62 -23.83
N ASN A 212 24.26 3.60 -24.41
CA ASN A 212 23.38 2.42 -24.44
C ASN A 212 23.24 1.76 -23.05
N HIS A 213 23.02 2.60 -22.03
CA HIS A 213 22.97 2.18 -20.63
C HIS A 213 21.59 1.59 -20.28
N PRO A 214 21.47 0.57 -19.40
CA PRO A 214 20.17 0.00 -19.03
C PRO A 214 19.17 1.03 -18.47
N ALA A 215 19.67 2.06 -17.76
CA ALA A 215 18.85 3.14 -17.22
C ALA A 215 18.16 4.01 -18.29
N SER A 216 18.63 4.02 -19.54
CA SER A 216 18.01 4.76 -20.64
C SER A 216 17.12 3.91 -21.54
N LYS A 217 16.83 2.65 -21.17
CA LYS A 217 16.05 1.71 -22.01
C LYS A 217 14.70 2.29 -22.45
N PHE A 218 13.89 2.77 -21.51
CA PHE A 218 12.56 3.34 -21.81
C PHE A 218 12.68 4.64 -22.60
N ILE A 219 13.57 5.53 -22.16
CA ILE A 219 13.83 6.83 -22.78
C ILE A 219 14.28 6.68 -24.25
N ASN A 220 15.20 5.75 -24.54
CA ASN A 220 15.64 5.44 -25.90
C ASN A 220 14.53 4.80 -26.75
N HIS A 221 13.67 3.99 -26.12
CA HIS A 221 12.48 3.46 -26.80
C HIS A 221 11.55 4.61 -27.23
N TYR A 222 11.23 5.56 -26.33
CA TYR A 222 10.39 6.70 -26.68
C TYR A 222 11.01 7.58 -27.76
N LYS A 223 12.31 7.88 -27.64
CA LYS A 223 13.06 8.66 -28.63
C LYS A 223 13.00 8.05 -30.03
N SER A 224 13.06 6.72 -30.13
CA SER A 224 13.08 6.01 -31.42
C SER A 224 11.69 5.70 -31.99
N THR A 225 10.68 5.53 -31.15
CA THR A 225 9.35 5.06 -31.58
C THR A 225 8.29 6.14 -31.66
N TRP A 226 8.39 7.21 -30.88
CA TRP A 226 7.38 8.26 -30.87
C TRP A 226 7.61 9.23 -32.02
N SER A 227 6.63 9.34 -32.93
CA SER A 227 6.70 10.21 -34.11
C SER A 227 7.02 11.68 -33.76
N TYR A 228 6.55 12.16 -32.60
CA TYR A 228 6.83 13.50 -32.10
C TYR A 228 8.34 13.79 -31.99
N TYR A 229 9.14 12.82 -31.54
CA TYR A 229 10.56 12.99 -31.29
C TYR A 229 11.46 12.72 -32.51
N GLN A 230 10.86 12.31 -33.64
CA GLN A 230 11.58 12.28 -34.91
C GLN A 230 11.88 13.70 -35.43
N GLN A 231 11.06 14.68 -35.02
CA GLN A 231 11.17 16.08 -35.49
C GLN A 231 11.50 17.07 -34.37
N LYS A 232 11.30 16.69 -33.10
CA LYS A 232 11.51 17.57 -31.96
C LYS A 232 12.52 16.97 -30.97
N PRO A 233 13.39 17.78 -30.36
CA PRO A 233 14.31 17.29 -29.33
C PRO A 233 13.57 16.99 -28.03
N PHE A 234 14.23 16.24 -27.14
CA PHE A 234 13.81 16.17 -25.73
C PHE A 234 14.07 17.49 -25.04
N ASN A 235 13.16 17.86 -24.14
CA ASN A 235 13.36 18.96 -23.21
C ASN A 235 14.03 18.43 -21.93
N TRP A 236 14.92 19.25 -21.36
CA TRP A 236 15.53 19.05 -20.04
C TRP A 236 16.44 17.81 -19.95
N ILE A 237 17.43 17.72 -20.83
CA ILE A 237 18.54 16.77 -20.71
C ILE A 237 19.63 17.42 -19.84
N SER A 238 20.04 16.77 -18.76
CA SER A 238 21.15 17.18 -17.90
C SER A 238 22.45 16.46 -18.25
N SER A 239 23.57 16.93 -17.69
CA SER A 239 24.90 16.30 -17.78
C SER A 239 25.56 16.21 -16.39
N GLU A 240 24.76 16.18 -15.33
CA GLU A 240 25.22 16.15 -13.95
C GLU A 240 26.02 14.88 -13.64
N PHE A 241 25.79 13.80 -14.38
CA PHE A 241 26.54 12.56 -14.21
C PHE A 241 27.96 12.60 -14.78
N GLU A 242 28.30 13.59 -15.62
CA GLU A 242 29.67 13.80 -16.08
C GLU A 242 30.56 14.39 -14.98
N ASN A 243 29.97 15.01 -13.96
CA ASN A 243 30.71 15.55 -12.82
C ASN A 243 31.43 14.44 -12.06
N LEU A 244 32.69 14.72 -11.66
CA LEU A 244 33.50 13.84 -10.83
C LEU A 244 32.80 13.61 -9.49
N LYS A 245 32.71 12.34 -9.08
CA LYS A 245 32.08 11.91 -7.81
C LYS A 245 33.13 11.28 -6.92
N SER A 246 33.08 11.62 -5.64
CA SER A 246 33.83 10.88 -4.62
C SER A 246 33.01 9.66 -4.21
N ILE A 247 33.49 8.46 -4.56
CA ILE A 247 32.83 7.20 -4.25
C ILE A 247 33.73 6.41 -3.30
N SER A 248 33.23 6.17 -2.09
CA SER A 248 33.89 5.36 -1.07
C SER A 248 33.14 4.04 -0.89
N ILE A 249 33.87 2.93 -0.99
CA ILE A 249 33.32 1.59 -0.76
C ILE A 249 33.90 1.07 0.55
N ILE A 250 33.04 0.84 1.54
CA ILE A 250 33.44 0.39 2.88
C ILE A 250 32.91 -1.02 3.10
N GLY A 251 33.82 -1.98 3.28
CA GLY A 251 33.47 -3.35 3.68
C GLY A 251 33.17 -3.43 5.17
N ALA A 252 32.09 -4.10 5.55
CA ALA A 252 31.76 -4.37 6.95
C ALA A 252 31.33 -5.82 7.15
N SER A 253 31.56 -6.36 8.34
CA SER A 253 31.34 -7.79 8.63
C SER A 253 29.87 -8.19 8.76
N LYS A 254 28.97 -7.26 9.12
CA LYS A 254 27.52 -7.48 9.31
C LYS A 254 26.72 -6.22 8.97
N GLN A 255 25.43 -6.38 8.67
CA GLN A 255 24.51 -5.26 8.40
C GLN A 255 24.47 -4.22 9.54
N VAL A 256 24.48 -4.68 10.80
CA VAL A 256 24.53 -3.76 11.96
C VAL A 256 25.81 -2.93 11.97
N ALA A 257 26.95 -3.50 11.58
CA ALA A 257 28.20 -2.76 11.48
C ALA A 257 28.15 -1.71 10.35
N GLN A 258 27.51 -2.03 9.23
CA GLN A 258 27.29 -1.06 8.13
C GLN A 258 26.50 0.16 8.61
N LEU A 259 25.46 -0.05 9.43
CA LEU A 259 24.63 1.04 9.95
C LEU A 259 25.36 1.91 10.98
N LYS A 260 26.20 1.31 11.82
CA LYS A 260 27.07 2.07 12.74
C LYS A 260 28.06 2.95 11.98
N ILE A 261 28.72 2.39 10.96
CA ILE A 261 29.62 3.15 10.07
C ILE A 261 28.85 4.28 9.38
N ALA A 262 27.63 4.02 8.88
CA ALA A 262 26.80 5.06 8.28
C ALA A 262 26.48 6.19 9.28
N GLY A 263 26.17 5.84 10.54
CA GLY A 263 25.97 6.80 11.62
C GLY A 263 27.21 7.66 11.90
N GLU A 264 28.40 7.05 11.95
CA GLU A 264 29.68 7.75 12.10
C GLU A 264 29.94 8.74 10.94
N LEU A 265 29.71 8.30 9.69
CA LEU A 265 29.86 9.17 8.51
C LEU A 265 28.87 10.34 8.54
N ILE A 266 27.63 10.10 8.95
CA ILE A 266 26.62 11.16 9.10
C ILE A 266 27.05 12.15 10.19
N ASP A 267 27.65 11.68 11.29
CA ASP A 267 28.19 12.55 12.35
C ASP A 267 29.33 13.44 11.84
N GLU A 268 30.22 12.89 11.01
CA GLU A 268 31.28 13.65 10.36
C GLU A 268 30.73 14.70 9.38
N ILE A 269 29.72 14.35 8.59
CA ILE A 269 29.03 15.29 7.69
C ILE A 269 28.34 16.39 8.51
N ALA A 270 27.66 16.05 9.61
CA ALA A 270 26.96 17.01 10.45
C ALA A 270 27.91 18.04 11.11
N LYS A 271 29.17 17.67 11.37
CA LYS A 271 30.20 18.59 11.87
C LYS A 271 30.64 19.63 10.85
N THR A 272 30.54 19.31 9.55
CA THR A 272 31.02 20.17 8.46
C THR A 272 29.90 20.91 7.73
N SER A 273 28.69 20.34 7.70
CA SER A 273 27.49 20.97 7.15
C SER A 273 26.41 21.10 8.24
N PRO A 274 26.00 22.32 8.62
CA PRO A 274 25.00 22.52 9.67
C PRO A 274 23.58 22.05 9.28
N LYS A 275 23.34 21.71 8.01
CA LYS A 275 22.07 21.14 7.54
C LYS A 275 22.32 19.85 6.77
N LEU A 276 21.61 18.79 7.14
CA LEU A 276 21.68 17.46 6.52
C LEU A 276 20.61 17.25 5.43
N ASN A 277 19.96 18.32 4.95
CA ASN A 277 18.88 18.24 3.97
C ASN A 277 19.32 17.77 2.57
N THR A 278 20.63 17.71 2.31
CA THR A 278 21.22 17.15 1.08
C THR A 278 21.79 15.75 1.27
N THR A 279 21.62 15.15 2.45
CA THR A 279 22.14 13.82 2.80
C THR A 279 21.00 12.81 2.79
N ALA A 280 21.18 11.68 2.10
CA ALA A 280 20.24 10.58 2.09
C ALA A 280 20.91 9.28 2.53
N LEU A 281 20.27 8.56 3.46
CA LEU A 281 20.63 7.19 3.82
C LEU A 281 19.65 6.22 3.15
N VAL A 282 20.13 5.46 2.17
CA VAL A 282 19.32 4.50 1.42
C VAL A 282 19.58 3.10 1.96
N LEU A 283 18.57 2.50 2.59
CA LEU A 283 18.67 1.14 3.12
C LEU A 283 18.37 0.13 2.01
N GLY A 284 19.22 -0.88 1.86
CA GLY A 284 18.95 -2.02 0.97
C GLY A 284 17.91 -3.00 1.51
N ASP A 285 17.52 -2.87 2.78
CA ASP A 285 16.52 -3.68 3.46
C ASP A 285 15.76 -2.79 4.46
N GLU A 286 14.45 -2.67 4.30
CA GLU A 286 13.60 -1.83 5.14
C GLU A 286 13.55 -2.27 6.60
N ARG A 287 13.78 -3.56 6.87
CA ARG A 287 13.77 -4.12 8.24
C ARG A 287 14.89 -3.55 9.11
N LEU A 288 15.90 -2.94 8.49
CA LEU A 288 17.03 -2.31 9.16
C LEU A 288 16.72 -0.90 9.67
N LEU A 289 15.55 -0.33 9.36
CA LEU A 289 15.20 1.05 9.70
C LEU A 289 15.36 1.37 11.19
N ASN A 290 14.84 0.53 12.07
CA ASN A 290 14.94 0.77 13.52
C ASN A 290 16.41 0.79 13.99
N VAL A 291 17.23 -0.16 13.50
CA VAL A 291 18.65 -0.20 13.84
C VAL A 291 19.39 1.01 13.26
N ALA A 292 18.99 1.47 12.07
CA ALA A 292 19.56 2.66 11.45
C ALA A 292 19.25 3.92 12.27
N LEU A 293 18.00 4.10 12.70
CA LEU A 293 17.57 5.23 13.54
C LEU A 293 18.34 5.28 14.87
N GLU A 294 18.49 4.13 15.54
CA GLU A 294 19.29 4.01 16.77
C GLU A 294 20.79 4.24 16.55
N SER A 295 21.27 4.07 15.32
CA SER A 295 22.68 4.32 14.95
C SER A 295 22.94 5.77 14.55
N LEU A 296 21.91 6.60 14.36
CA LEU A 296 22.08 8.00 14.01
C LEU A 296 22.68 8.78 15.20
N PRO A 297 23.58 9.74 14.93
CA PRO A 297 24.14 10.56 15.99
C PRO A 297 23.06 11.51 16.54
N LYS A 298 23.19 11.89 17.82
CA LYS A 298 22.23 12.78 18.52
C LYS A 298 22.11 14.17 17.87
N SER A 299 23.06 14.56 17.02
CA SER A 299 23.04 15.79 16.23
C SER A 299 21.96 15.78 15.14
N VAL A 300 21.44 14.61 14.76
CA VAL A 300 20.31 14.49 13.82
C VAL A 300 19.00 14.66 14.59
N GLU A 301 18.45 15.88 14.57
CA GLU A 301 17.18 16.17 15.26
C GLU A 301 15.96 15.59 14.55
N ASN A 302 15.93 15.68 13.22
CA ASN A 302 14.76 15.32 12.41
C ASN A 302 15.17 14.41 11.24
N VAL A 303 14.40 13.34 11.04
CA VAL A 303 14.60 12.37 9.96
C VAL A 303 13.34 12.30 9.11
N ASN A 304 13.50 12.34 7.78
CA ASN A 304 12.42 12.10 6.83
C ASN A 304 12.49 10.66 6.30
N ILE A 305 11.47 9.86 6.58
CA ILE A 305 11.40 8.44 6.20
C ILE A 305 10.46 8.31 4.99
N THR A 306 11.01 7.88 3.84
CA THR A 306 10.26 7.80 2.58
C THR A 306 9.34 6.59 2.49
N MET A 307 9.70 5.44 3.07
CA MET A 307 8.93 4.19 2.93
C MET A 307 7.80 4.04 3.95
N GLY A 308 7.65 5.00 4.88
CA GLY A 308 6.84 4.79 6.08
C GLY A 308 7.37 3.65 6.96
N TYR A 309 6.61 3.27 7.97
CA TYR A 309 6.86 2.08 8.77
C TYR A 309 5.57 1.26 8.81
N ALA A 310 5.63 0.00 8.41
CA ALA A 310 4.44 -0.84 8.34
C ALA A 310 3.82 -1.01 9.74
N LEU A 311 2.53 -0.68 9.88
CA LEU A 311 1.82 -0.73 11.16
C LEU A 311 1.89 -2.13 11.79
N GLN A 312 1.84 -3.18 10.98
CA GLN A 312 1.94 -4.58 11.41
C GLN A 312 3.25 -4.89 12.16
N ASN A 313 4.31 -4.12 11.94
CA ASN A 313 5.61 -4.28 12.59
C ASN A 313 5.70 -3.48 13.91
N THR A 314 4.63 -2.78 14.32
CA THR A 314 4.59 -2.03 15.58
C THR A 314 4.17 -2.93 16.74
N PRO A 315 4.66 -2.70 17.97
CA PRO A 315 4.15 -3.40 19.15
C PRO A 315 2.66 -3.14 19.42
N LEU A 316 2.08 -2.07 18.87
CA LEU A 316 0.63 -1.83 18.93
C LEU A 316 -0.15 -2.83 18.09
N ALA A 317 0.40 -3.32 16.96
CA ALA A 317 -0.26 -4.34 16.14
C ALA A 317 -0.54 -5.61 16.94
N SER A 318 0.40 -6.05 17.80
CA SER A 318 0.20 -7.26 18.59
C SER A 318 -0.96 -7.15 19.59
N LEU A 319 -1.27 -5.94 20.07
CA LEU A 319 -2.44 -5.71 20.92
C LEU A 319 -3.72 -6.05 20.16
N PHE A 320 -3.92 -5.45 19.00
CA PHE A 320 -5.11 -5.68 18.20
C PHE A 320 -5.19 -7.11 17.68
N ILE A 321 -4.06 -7.71 17.28
CA ILE A 321 -4.00 -9.13 16.89
C ILE A 321 -4.44 -10.04 18.06
N ASN A 322 -4.01 -9.75 19.29
CA ASN A 322 -4.46 -10.51 20.46
C ASN A 322 -5.96 -10.36 20.71
N LEU A 323 -6.52 -9.15 20.53
CA LEU A 323 -7.97 -8.91 20.65
C LEU A 323 -8.76 -9.67 19.58
N PHE A 324 -8.33 -9.62 18.32
CA PHE A 324 -8.93 -10.41 17.23
C PHE A 324 -8.86 -11.91 17.52
N LYS A 325 -7.69 -12.40 17.93
CA LYS A 325 -7.49 -13.81 18.24
C LYS A 325 -8.39 -14.27 19.37
N ALA A 326 -8.54 -13.49 20.45
CA ALA A 326 -9.42 -13.82 21.56
C ALA A 326 -10.88 -14.00 21.11
N ASN A 327 -11.37 -13.08 20.26
CA ASN A 327 -12.71 -13.18 19.67
C ASN A 327 -12.83 -14.39 18.73
N LEU A 328 -11.86 -14.63 17.84
CA LEU A 328 -11.86 -15.80 16.95
C LEU A 328 -11.82 -17.14 17.72
N THR A 329 -11.03 -17.23 18.78
CA THR A 329 -11.02 -18.42 19.66
C THR A 329 -12.38 -18.62 20.31
N ALA A 330 -12.97 -17.56 20.86
CA ALA A 330 -14.30 -17.61 21.45
C ALA A 330 -15.37 -18.09 20.46
N LEU A 331 -15.36 -17.56 19.23
CA LEU A 331 -16.23 -17.99 18.14
C LEU A 331 -16.08 -19.48 17.83
N LYS A 332 -14.83 -19.95 17.71
CA LYS A 332 -14.52 -21.36 17.43
C LYS A 332 -15.05 -22.31 18.49
N PHE A 333 -15.11 -21.89 19.74
CA PHE A 333 -15.61 -22.67 20.88
C PHE A 333 -17.06 -22.34 21.25
N GLU A 334 -17.77 -21.58 20.41
CA GLU A 334 -19.17 -21.18 20.62
C GLU A 334 -19.39 -20.50 21.98
N LYS A 335 -18.42 -19.69 22.42
CA LYS A 335 -18.49 -18.90 23.65
C LYS A 335 -18.85 -17.46 23.29
N SER A 336 -20.01 -17.00 23.74
CA SER A 336 -20.49 -15.64 23.48
C SER A 336 -20.00 -14.61 24.49
N ASN A 337 -19.74 -15.02 25.75
CA ASN A 337 -19.50 -14.10 26.87
C ASN A 337 -18.15 -14.32 27.56
N ALA A 338 -17.31 -15.22 27.04
CA ALA A 338 -16.06 -15.60 27.70
C ALA A 338 -14.92 -15.73 26.71
N PHE A 339 -13.70 -15.43 27.16
CA PHE A 339 -12.46 -15.68 26.40
C PHE A 339 -11.73 -16.89 26.95
N TYR A 340 -11.00 -17.58 26.07
CA TYR A 340 -10.09 -18.63 26.51
C TYR A 340 -9.01 -18.02 27.41
N TYR A 341 -8.67 -18.68 28.51
CA TYR A 341 -7.85 -18.07 29.57
C TYR A 341 -6.48 -17.57 29.08
N LYS A 342 -5.87 -18.24 28.11
CA LYS A 342 -4.58 -17.81 27.53
C LYS A 342 -4.71 -16.55 26.70
N ASP A 343 -5.83 -16.39 25.99
CA ASP A 343 -6.08 -15.20 25.18
C ASP A 343 -6.41 -14.01 26.10
N PHE A 344 -7.19 -14.24 27.18
CA PHE A 344 -7.40 -13.26 28.25
C PHE A 344 -6.06 -12.83 28.88
N GLU A 345 -5.20 -13.78 29.26
CA GLU A 345 -3.88 -13.51 29.84
C GLU A 345 -2.97 -12.72 28.89
N ALA A 346 -3.03 -12.99 27.59
CA ALA A 346 -2.26 -12.27 26.57
C ALA A 346 -2.69 -10.81 26.42
N ILE A 347 -3.99 -10.52 26.51
CA ILE A 347 -4.52 -9.14 26.49
C ILE A 347 -4.18 -8.44 27.81
N TRP A 348 -4.44 -9.10 28.95
CA TRP A 348 -4.22 -8.54 30.29
C TRP A 348 -2.77 -8.12 30.52
N ASN A 349 -1.82 -8.94 30.07
CA ASN A 349 -0.38 -8.67 30.23
C ASN A 349 0.21 -7.82 29.11
N HIS A 350 -0.58 -7.33 28.15
CA HIS A 350 -0.05 -6.55 27.05
C HIS A 350 0.52 -5.22 27.56
N PRO A 351 1.74 -4.79 27.16
CA PRO A 351 2.38 -3.59 27.71
C PRO A 351 1.51 -2.33 27.66
N TYR A 352 0.79 -2.09 26.55
CA TYR A 352 -0.12 -0.95 26.41
C TYR A 352 -1.38 -1.03 27.28
N ILE A 353 -1.88 -2.22 27.56
CA ILE A 353 -3.00 -2.42 28.47
C ILE A 353 -2.52 -2.23 29.91
N LEU A 354 -1.34 -2.76 30.24
CA LEU A 354 -0.71 -2.54 31.52
C LEU A 354 -0.45 -1.05 31.81
N LYS A 355 -0.18 -0.19 30.83
CA LYS A 355 -0.04 1.26 31.07
C LYS A 355 -1.34 1.86 31.65
N SER A 356 -2.50 1.39 31.19
CA SER A 356 -3.81 1.94 31.56
C SER A 356 -4.55 1.18 32.67
N LEU A 357 -4.08 -0.02 33.06
CA LEU A 357 -4.65 -0.77 34.19
C LEU A 357 -4.22 -0.23 35.57
N PRO A 358 -5.09 -0.27 36.61
CA PRO A 358 -4.77 0.10 37.99
C PRO A 358 -3.67 -0.79 38.60
N LYS A 359 -2.91 -0.31 39.59
CA LYS A 359 -1.73 -1.00 40.15
C LYS A 359 -1.98 -2.39 40.78
N GLN A 360 -3.23 -2.79 41.06
CA GLN A 360 -3.61 -4.05 41.72
C GLN A 360 -3.73 -5.23 40.73
N LYS A 361 -2.67 -5.49 39.94
CA LYS A 361 -2.73 -6.28 38.69
C LYS A 361 -2.54 -7.80 38.82
N ASN A 362 -1.88 -8.26 39.88
CA ASN A 362 -1.37 -9.64 39.96
C ASN A 362 -2.39 -10.64 40.51
N ASP A 363 -3.52 -10.17 41.04
CA ASP A 363 -4.48 -11.02 41.75
C ASP A 363 -5.41 -11.76 40.78
N ILE A 364 -5.72 -11.19 39.61
CA ILE A 364 -6.65 -11.77 38.63
C ILE A 364 -6.08 -13.02 37.94
N ILE A 365 -4.85 -12.96 37.41
CA ILE A 365 -4.24 -14.12 36.75
C ILE A 365 -4.01 -15.25 37.76
N SER A 366 -3.57 -14.90 38.97
CA SER A 366 -3.39 -15.86 40.06
C SER A 366 -4.71 -16.53 40.43
N PHE A 367 -5.81 -15.77 40.49
CA PHE A 367 -7.15 -16.28 40.70
C PHE A 367 -7.60 -17.21 39.56
N ILE A 368 -7.39 -16.84 38.30
CA ILE A 368 -7.75 -17.65 37.13
C ILE A 368 -7.03 -19.01 37.17
N LYS A 369 -5.71 -18.99 37.41
CA LYS A 369 -4.89 -20.21 37.49
C LYS A 369 -5.25 -21.08 38.69
N LYS A 370 -5.48 -20.49 39.86
CA LYS A 370 -5.83 -21.24 41.08
C LYS A 370 -7.18 -21.97 40.97
N ASN A 371 -8.13 -21.39 40.23
CA ASN A 371 -9.46 -21.98 40.03
C ASN A 371 -9.57 -22.83 38.76
N ASN A 372 -8.49 -23.00 37.98
CA ASN A 372 -8.46 -23.76 36.73
C ASN A 372 -9.57 -23.36 35.73
N PHE A 373 -9.81 -22.05 35.53
CA PHE A 373 -10.76 -21.61 34.52
C PHE A 373 -10.18 -21.82 33.12
N ASP A 374 -10.83 -22.66 32.30
CA ASP A 374 -10.52 -22.78 30.88
C ASP A 374 -11.01 -21.56 30.09
N PHE A 375 -12.15 -21.01 30.49
CA PHE A 375 -12.75 -19.81 29.91
C PHE A 375 -13.06 -18.80 31.01
N VAL A 376 -12.78 -17.53 30.71
CA VAL A 376 -12.90 -16.40 31.61
C VAL A 376 -14.06 -15.53 31.14
N ASP A 377 -15.15 -15.54 31.89
CA ASP A 377 -16.29 -14.64 31.70
C ASP A 377 -16.03 -13.35 32.48
N TYR A 378 -15.97 -12.22 31.77
CA TYR A 378 -15.75 -10.91 32.37
C TYR A 378 -16.80 -10.58 33.44
N HIS A 379 -18.05 -11.00 33.25
CA HIS A 379 -19.15 -10.75 34.18
C HIS A 379 -19.12 -11.65 35.43
N ASN A 380 -18.11 -12.50 35.58
CA ASN A 380 -17.89 -13.19 36.84
C ASN A 380 -17.66 -12.16 37.96
N PHE A 381 -18.51 -12.17 38.99
CA PHE A 381 -18.56 -11.18 40.07
C PHE A 381 -17.21 -10.91 40.77
N VAL A 382 -16.29 -11.87 40.78
CA VAL A 382 -14.94 -11.69 41.35
C VAL A 382 -14.04 -10.89 40.40
N LEU A 383 -14.20 -11.07 39.09
CA LEU A 383 -13.42 -10.36 38.08
C LEU A 383 -13.92 -8.93 37.88
N THR A 384 -15.24 -8.70 37.83
CA THR A 384 -15.79 -7.34 37.74
C THR A 384 -15.30 -6.47 38.90
N LYS A 385 -15.35 -6.96 40.14
CA LYS A 385 -14.82 -6.21 41.32
C LYS A 385 -13.32 -5.91 41.27
N LEU A 386 -12.53 -6.72 40.56
CA LEU A 386 -11.09 -6.52 40.42
C LEU A 386 -10.73 -5.65 39.20
N ILE A 387 -11.62 -5.55 38.21
CA ILE A 387 -11.43 -4.82 36.94
C ILE A 387 -12.18 -3.47 36.93
N ASP A 388 -13.19 -3.28 37.80
CA ASP A 388 -14.08 -2.12 37.97
C ASP A 388 -13.39 -0.75 38.19
N ALA A 389 -12.06 -0.72 38.22
CA ALA A 389 -11.26 0.50 38.38
C ALA A 389 -10.57 0.97 37.08
N SER A 390 -10.79 0.32 35.94
CA SER A 390 -10.19 0.73 34.66
C SER A 390 -11.25 1.21 33.66
N ASN A 391 -10.95 2.28 32.92
CA ASN A 391 -11.80 2.81 31.85
C ASN A 391 -11.75 1.98 30.56
N ILE A 392 -11.07 0.82 30.57
CA ILE A 392 -10.81 -0.05 29.42
C ILE A 392 -11.35 -1.48 29.60
N ASP A 393 -12.19 -1.70 30.60
CA ASP A 393 -12.74 -2.99 30.96
C ASP A 393 -13.54 -3.69 29.85
N PHE A 394 -14.25 -2.89 29.04
CA PHE A 394 -15.03 -3.33 27.88
C PHE A 394 -14.23 -4.14 26.84
N ILE A 395 -12.89 -4.07 26.81
CA ILE A 395 -12.08 -4.90 25.89
C ILE A 395 -12.04 -6.38 26.28
N PHE A 396 -12.42 -6.68 27.53
CA PHE A 396 -12.53 -8.04 28.05
C PHE A 396 -13.96 -8.60 27.88
N GLU A 397 -14.89 -7.79 27.41
CA GLU A 397 -16.22 -8.24 27.02
C GLU A 397 -16.16 -8.86 25.62
N ASN A 398 -16.53 -10.14 25.54
CA ASN A 398 -16.68 -10.83 24.28
C ASN A 398 -17.98 -10.34 23.60
N THR A 399 -17.86 -9.93 22.35
CA THR A 399 -18.97 -9.39 21.55
C THR A 399 -19.68 -10.49 20.73
N GLY A 400 -19.29 -11.75 20.92
CA GLY A 400 -19.81 -12.90 20.19
C GLY A 400 -19.56 -12.77 18.69
N ASN A 401 -20.56 -13.12 17.88
CA ASN A 401 -20.47 -13.08 16.42
C ASN A 401 -20.67 -11.67 15.83
N ASN A 402 -20.84 -10.63 16.67
CA ASN A 402 -21.09 -9.29 16.17
C ASN A 402 -19.78 -8.50 16.06
N LEU A 403 -19.32 -8.30 14.82
CA LEU A 403 -18.07 -7.59 14.53
C LEU A 403 -18.17 -6.08 14.75
N ILE A 404 -19.36 -5.49 14.65
CA ILE A 404 -19.54 -4.03 14.79
C ILE A 404 -19.18 -3.58 16.23
N PRO A 405 -19.76 -4.15 17.30
CA PRO A 405 -19.36 -3.83 18.67
C PRO A 405 -17.88 -4.10 18.95
N PHE A 406 -17.28 -5.10 18.30
CA PHE A 406 -15.84 -5.35 18.43
C PHE A 406 -15.00 -4.21 17.85
N ILE A 407 -15.35 -3.72 16.66
CA ILE A 407 -14.68 -2.60 16.00
C ILE A 407 -14.89 -1.31 16.82
N GLU A 408 -16.12 -1.04 17.27
CA GLU A 408 -16.45 0.08 18.15
C GLU A 408 -15.61 0.04 19.45
N ASN A 409 -15.43 -1.15 20.05
CA ASN A 409 -14.58 -1.34 21.21
C ASN A 409 -13.10 -1.06 20.88
N CYS A 410 -12.59 -1.49 19.73
CA CYS A 410 -11.23 -1.15 19.32
C CYS A 410 -11.04 0.37 19.16
N ILE A 411 -12.00 1.04 18.53
CA ILE A 411 -12.02 2.50 18.35
C ILE A 411 -12.06 3.21 19.71
N LYS A 412 -12.94 2.76 20.61
CA LYS A 412 -13.06 3.30 21.98
C LYS A 412 -11.76 3.14 22.76
N LEU A 413 -11.12 1.97 22.67
CA LEU A 413 -9.82 1.71 23.29
C LEU A 413 -8.77 2.69 22.76
N ILE A 414 -8.68 2.85 21.43
CA ILE A 414 -7.72 3.76 20.80
C ILE A 414 -7.90 5.19 21.32
N ASN A 415 -9.14 5.69 21.38
CA ASN A 415 -9.44 7.03 21.86
C ASN A 415 -8.99 7.23 23.32
N ILE A 416 -9.18 6.22 24.17
CA ILE A 416 -8.72 6.25 25.56
C ILE A 416 -7.19 6.28 25.63
N LEU A 417 -6.51 5.36 24.93
CA LEU A 417 -5.04 5.27 24.96
C LEU A 417 -4.37 6.53 24.38
N LYS A 418 -5.00 7.19 23.40
CA LYS A 418 -4.48 8.41 22.79
C LYS A 418 -4.48 9.60 23.75
N LEU A 419 -5.42 9.64 24.70
CA LEU A 419 -5.52 10.69 25.73
C LEU A 419 -4.58 10.47 26.92
N ASP A 420 -4.01 9.27 27.07
CA ASP A 420 -3.11 8.93 28.15
C ASP A 420 -1.72 9.57 27.95
N SER A 421 -1.28 10.36 28.93
CA SER A 421 0.01 11.07 28.87
C SER A 421 1.24 10.15 28.92
N SER A 422 1.07 8.87 29.27
CA SER A 422 2.14 7.86 29.29
C SER A 422 2.52 7.33 27.90
N PHE A 423 1.76 7.68 26.86
CA PHE A 423 2.06 7.35 25.48
C PHE A 423 2.88 8.46 24.82
N SER A 424 3.96 8.06 24.15
CA SER A 424 4.79 8.95 23.33
C SER A 424 4.03 9.46 22.10
N GLU A 425 4.51 10.55 21.50
CA GLU A 425 3.92 11.11 20.28
C GLU A 425 3.94 10.10 19.11
N LEU A 426 4.99 9.29 19.00
CA LEU A 426 5.06 8.21 18.01
C LEU A 426 3.98 7.15 18.23
N GLU A 427 3.77 6.72 19.47
CA GLU A 427 2.73 5.74 19.81
C GLU A 427 1.32 6.32 19.56
N LYS A 428 1.10 7.61 19.82
CA LYS A 428 -0.17 8.29 19.51
C LYS A 428 -0.44 8.41 18.00
N GLU A 429 0.59 8.66 17.20
CA GLU A 429 0.47 8.64 15.74
C GLU A 429 0.14 7.22 15.24
N GLN A 430 0.81 6.18 15.78
CA GLN A 430 0.47 4.78 15.46
C GLN A 430 -0.98 4.45 15.83
N LEU A 431 -1.44 4.85 17.01
CA LEU A 431 -2.84 4.71 17.42
C LEU A 431 -3.81 5.40 16.44
N TYR A 432 -3.48 6.62 15.98
CA TYR A 432 -4.29 7.31 14.99
C TYR A 432 -4.36 6.58 13.64
N ARG A 433 -3.27 5.92 13.23
CA ARG A 433 -3.28 5.09 12.02
C ARG A 433 -4.15 3.84 12.17
N PHE A 434 -4.13 3.18 13.33
CA PHE A 434 -5.07 2.10 13.63
C PHE A 434 -6.52 2.59 13.68
N TYR A 435 -6.77 3.78 14.23
CA TYR A 435 -8.11 4.37 14.25
C TYR A 435 -8.69 4.51 12.85
N ASN A 436 -7.92 5.06 11.91
CA ASN A 436 -8.36 5.18 10.52
C ASN A 436 -8.63 3.81 9.89
N LEU A 437 -7.80 2.79 10.18
CA LEU A 437 -8.01 1.44 9.68
C LEU A 437 -9.30 0.81 10.23
N PHE A 438 -9.62 1.01 11.51
CA PHE A 438 -10.87 0.53 12.07
C PHE A 438 -12.10 1.28 11.51
N LEU A 439 -11.97 2.58 11.23
CA LEU A 439 -13.03 3.33 10.55
C LEU A 439 -13.27 2.92 9.10
N GLU A 440 -12.29 2.29 8.45
CA GLU A 440 -12.50 1.70 7.11
C GLU A 440 -13.27 0.38 7.18
N LEU A 441 -13.34 -0.25 8.36
CA LEU A 441 -14.04 -1.51 8.63
C LEU A 441 -15.44 -1.32 9.24
N ASP A 442 -15.68 -0.17 9.87
CA ASP A 442 -16.99 0.29 10.38
C ASP A 442 -17.87 0.82 9.24
#